data_AF-A0A968P9C5-F1
#
_entry.id   AF-A0A968P9C5-F1
#
_cell.length_a   1.000
_cell.length_b   1.000
_cell.length_c   1.000
_cell.angle_alpha   90.00
_cell.angle_beta   90.00
_cell.angle_gamma   90.00
#
_symmetry.space_group_name_H-M   'P 1'
#
loop_
_entity.id
_entity.type
_entity.pdbx_description
1 polymer ?
#
loop_
_entity_poly.entity_id
_entity_poly.type
_entity_poly.pdbx_seq_one_letter_code
_entity_poly.pdbx_strand_id
1 'polypeptide(L)'
;MLTDYDLPDGHGLELLEPPPGVPVILVTGAGDEELAATALRAGASDYLVKDLDRDYLQGLVATLETVRRRHASERERSMLEQALRNLNDAVYLVDAEGRLTYVNESFCHTYGYRAEEAQGQPSEQLWAPPEAGELVPLVPHQLPSGGQQGECRHRRRDGSVFARARPLHVGCGRRTGD
;
A
#
# COMPACT_ATOMS: atom_id res chain seq x y z
N MET A 1 -12.67 -17.53 -4.38
CA MET A 1 -13.77 -17.68 -5.35
C MET A 1 -13.61 -19.01 -6.05
N LEU A 2 -14.69 -19.74 -6.25
CA LEU A 2 -14.70 -20.98 -7.04
C LEU A 2 -15.54 -20.71 -8.28
N THR A 3 -15.04 -21.01 -9.47
CA THR A 3 -15.78 -20.81 -10.72
C THR A 3 -15.63 -22.01 -11.64
N ASP A 4 -16.66 -22.29 -12.44
CA ASP A 4 -16.67 -23.35 -13.44
C ASP A 4 -16.05 -22.86 -14.74
N TYR A 5 -15.37 -23.72 -15.50
CA TYR A 5 -14.86 -23.33 -16.82
C TYR A 5 -15.96 -23.25 -17.87
N ASP A 6 -16.83 -24.26 -17.93
CA ASP A 6 -17.96 -24.32 -18.87
C ASP A 6 -19.21 -23.81 -18.18
N LEU A 7 -19.54 -22.54 -18.40
CA LEU A 7 -20.79 -21.94 -17.94
C LEU A 7 -21.82 -21.98 -19.07
N PRO A 8 -23.14 -22.06 -18.77
CA PRO A 8 -24.19 -22.08 -19.79
C PRO A 8 -24.20 -20.85 -20.72
N ASP A 9 -23.64 -19.74 -20.24
CA ASP A 9 -23.65 -18.41 -20.81
C ASP A 9 -22.24 -17.89 -21.19
N GLY A 10 -21.18 -18.70 -21.06
CA GLY A 10 -19.82 -18.30 -21.42
C GLY A 10 -18.72 -19.17 -20.80
N HIS A 11 -17.50 -18.62 -20.74
CA HIS A 11 -16.35 -19.31 -20.12
C HIS A 11 -15.96 -18.67 -18.79
N GLY A 12 -15.72 -19.49 -17.76
CA GLY A 12 -15.29 -19.02 -16.44
C GLY A 12 -13.99 -18.23 -16.41
N LEU A 13 -13.18 -18.31 -17.48
CA LEU A 13 -12.00 -17.47 -17.66
C LEU A 13 -12.34 -15.98 -17.74
N GLU A 14 -13.52 -15.64 -18.26
CA GLU A 14 -14.01 -14.25 -18.36
C GLU A 14 -14.34 -13.66 -16.97
N LEU A 15 -14.48 -14.52 -15.96
CA LEU A 15 -14.73 -14.15 -14.55
C LEU A 15 -13.44 -14.08 -13.71
N LEU A 16 -12.25 -14.17 -14.33
CA LEU A 16 -10.96 -14.12 -13.62
C LEU A 16 -10.52 -12.70 -13.21
N GLU A 17 -11.44 -11.75 -13.11
CA GLU A 17 -11.23 -10.44 -12.48
C GLU A 17 -11.85 -10.42 -11.06
N PRO A 18 -11.31 -11.18 -10.08
CA PRO A 18 -11.82 -11.14 -8.72
C PRO A 18 -11.51 -9.79 -8.05
N PRO A 19 -12.22 -9.45 -6.96
CA PRO A 19 -11.81 -8.38 -6.09
C PRO A 19 -10.34 -8.55 -5.65
N PRO A 20 -9.58 -7.46 -5.46
CA PRO A 20 -8.17 -7.53 -5.07
C PRO A 20 -7.95 -8.41 -3.85
N GLY A 21 -7.04 -9.38 -4.01
CA GLY A 21 -6.67 -10.32 -2.94
C GLY A 21 -7.67 -11.45 -2.70
N VAL A 22 -8.63 -11.70 -3.58
CA VAL A 22 -9.45 -12.92 -3.50
C VAL A 22 -8.87 -13.97 -4.44
N PRO A 23 -8.35 -15.10 -3.94
CA PRO A 23 -7.85 -16.16 -4.82
C PRO A 23 -9.00 -16.82 -5.58
N VAL A 24 -8.74 -17.22 -6.83
CA VAL A 24 -9.71 -17.88 -7.70
C VAL A 24 -9.25 -19.29 -8.02
N ILE A 25 -10.13 -20.27 -7.80
CA ILE A 25 -9.89 -21.65 -8.20
C ILE A 25 -10.88 -21.97 -9.32
N LEU A 26 -10.36 -22.44 -10.45
CA LEU A 26 -11.17 -22.87 -11.58
C LEU A 26 -11.48 -24.37 -11.45
N VAL A 27 -12.72 -24.77 -11.69
CA VAL A 27 -13.14 -26.16 -11.71
C VAL A 27 -13.65 -26.49 -13.10
N THR A 28 -13.28 -27.63 -13.70
CA THR A 28 -13.77 -28.02 -15.04
C THR A 28 -14.03 -29.51 -15.15
N GLY A 29 -14.91 -29.93 -16.06
CA GLY A 29 -15.17 -31.35 -16.34
C GLY A 29 -14.14 -32.03 -17.24
N ALA A 30 -13.43 -31.27 -18.09
CA ALA A 30 -12.41 -31.82 -18.99
C ALA A 30 -11.00 -31.47 -18.47
N GLY A 31 -10.29 -32.50 -18.02
CA GLY A 31 -8.90 -32.39 -17.59
C GLY A 31 -7.97 -32.33 -18.79
N ASP A 32 -7.55 -31.12 -19.17
CA ASP A 32 -6.48 -30.90 -20.15
C ASP A 32 -5.40 -30.03 -19.51
N GLU A 33 -4.15 -30.43 -19.68
CA GLU A 33 -2.98 -29.70 -19.21
C GLU A 33 -2.87 -28.33 -19.91
N GLU A 34 -3.31 -28.24 -21.17
CA GLU A 34 -3.33 -26.99 -21.93
C GLU A 34 -4.35 -25.98 -21.34
N LEU A 35 -5.46 -26.50 -20.82
CA LEU A 35 -6.49 -25.73 -20.13
C LEU A 35 -6.01 -25.25 -18.76
N ALA A 36 -5.34 -26.12 -17.99
CA ALA A 36 -4.76 -25.76 -16.70
C ALA A 36 -3.73 -24.63 -16.86
N ALA A 37 -2.84 -24.73 -17.87
CA ALA A 37 -1.86 -23.71 -18.16
C ALA A 37 -2.51 -22.36 -18.55
N THR A 38 -3.61 -22.40 -19.28
CA THR A 38 -4.36 -21.21 -19.69
C THR A 38 -5.06 -20.55 -18.49
N ALA A 39 -5.67 -21.33 -17.60
CA ALA A 39 -6.31 -20.84 -16.40
C ALA A 39 -5.32 -20.11 -15.47
N LEU A 40 -4.14 -20.70 -15.26
CA LEU A 40 -3.09 -20.09 -14.44
C LEU A 40 -2.57 -18.78 -15.05
N ARG A 41 -2.35 -18.75 -16.39
CA ARG A 41 -1.95 -17.53 -17.10
C ARG A 41 -2.99 -16.41 -17.01
N ALA A 42 -4.27 -16.77 -16.98
CA ALA A 42 -5.37 -15.83 -16.88
C ALA A 42 -5.64 -15.33 -15.45
N GLY A 43 -4.87 -15.80 -14.44
CA GLY A 43 -4.94 -15.29 -13.07
C GLY A 43 -5.63 -16.23 -12.07
N ALA A 44 -6.00 -17.45 -12.48
CA ALA A 44 -6.43 -18.47 -11.52
C ALA A 44 -5.28 -18.80 -10.55
N SER A 45 -5.60 -18.88 -9.27
CA SER A 45 -4.68 -19.30 -8.22
C SER A 45 -4.42 -20.80 -8.25
N ASP A 46 -5.42 -21.58 -8.68
CA ASP A 46 -5.32 -23.02 -8.87
C ASP A 46 -6.45 -23.54 -9.77
N TYR A 47 -6.40 -24.83 -10.10
CA TYR A 47 -7.33 -25.52 -10.97
C TYR A 47 -7.68 -26.91 -10.45
N LEU A 48 -8.92 -27.35 -10.70
CA LEU A 48 -9.43 -28.66 -10.34
C LEU A 48 -10.21 -29.30 -11.50
N VAL A 49 -9.96 -30.59 -11.74
CA VAL A 49 -10.74 -31.41 -12.66
C VAL A 49 -11.86 -32.09 -11.89
N LYS A 50 -13.10 -32.03 -12.38
CA LYS A 50 -14.22 -32.81 -11.88
C LYS A 50 -14.05 -34.24 -12.38
N ASP A 51 -13.81 -35.14 -11.46
CA ASP A 51 -13.95 -36.56 -11.74
C ASP A 51 -15.43 -36.98 -11.59
N LEU A 52 -15.78 -38.06 -12.31
CA LEU A 52 -17.13 -38.64 -12.26
C LEU A 52 -17.42 -39.26 -10.89
N ASP A 53 -16.37 -39.67 -10.17
CA ASP A 53 -16.44 -40.32 -8.86
C ASP A 53 -16.57 -39.34 -7.68
N ARG A 54 -16.55 -38.01 -7.94
CA ARG A 54 -16.61 -36.92 -6.93
C ARG A 54 -15.44 -36.86 -5.95
N ASP A 55 -14.35 -37.56 -6.21
CA ASP A 55 -13.12 -37.44 -5.45
C ASP A 55 -12.49 -36.04 -5.57
N TYR A 56 -12.86 -35.28 -6.61
CA TYR A 56 -12.51 -33.86 -6.76
C TYR A 56 -12.99 -33.01 -5.57
N LEU A 57 -14.03 -33.42 -4.84
CA LEU A 57 -14.48 -32.71 -3.63
C LEU A 57 -13.47 -32.82 -2.48
N GLN A 58 -12.78 -33.96 -2.37
CA GLN A 58 -11.68 -34.11 -1.41
C GLN A 58 -10.47 -33.29 -1.85
N GLY A 59 -10.15 -33.35 -3.16
CA GLY A 59 -9.13 -32.49 -3.78
C GLY A 59 -9.41 -31.01 -3.56
N LEU A 60 -10.66 -30.58 -3.69
CA LEU A 60 -11.09 -29.20 -3.48
C LEU A 60 -10.78 -28.69 -2.08
N VAL A 61 -10.99 -29.49 -1.05
CA VAL A 61 -10.66 -29.10 0.33
C VAL A 61 -9.15 -28.88 0.47
N ALA A 62 -8.34 -29.81 -0.03
CA ALA A 62 -6.88 -29.70 0.02
C ALA A 62 -6.36 -28.49 -0.79
N THR A 63 -6.89 -28.26 -1.97
CA THR A 63 -6.57 -27.10 -2.82
C THR A 63 -6.98 -25.80 -2.15
N LEU A 64 -8.19 -25.71 -1.59
CA LEU A 64 -8.66 -24.53 -0.86
C LEU A 64 -7.75 -24.19 0.32
N GLU A 65 -7.35 -25.19 1.11
CA GLU A 65 -6.42 -24.99 2.24
C GLU A 65 -5.05 -24.51 1.77
N THR A 66 -4.55 -25.08 0.68
CA THR A 66 -3.24 -24.74 0.09
C THR A 66 -3.24 -23.30 -0.43
N VAL A 67 -4.23 -22.95 -1.25
CA VAL A 67 -4.42 -21.60 -1.80
C VAL A 67 -4.65 -20.59 -0.68
N ARG A 68 -5.46 -20.92 0.33
CA ARG A 68 -5.69 -20.05 1.49
C ARG A 68 -4.41 -19.77 2.27
N ARG A 69 -3.60 -20.81 2.53
CA ARG A 69 -2.35 -20.68 3.28
C ARG A 69 -1.33 -19.83 2.51
N ARG A 70 -1.16 -20.10 1.22
CA ARG A 70 -0.29 -19.33 0.34
C ARG A 70 -0.70 -17.86 0.32
N HIS A 71 -1.98 -17.59 0.09
CA HIS A 71 -2.50 -16.23 0.00
C HIS A 71 -2.43 -15.48 1.35
N ALA A 72 -2.58 -16.17 2.49
CA ALA A 72 -2.39 -15.57 3.81
C ALA A 72 -0.93 -15.15 4.03
N SER A 73 0.02 -16.02 3.67
CA SER A 73 1.45 -15.74 3.79
C SER A 73 1.89 -14.60 2.86
N GLU A 74 1.42 -14.59 1.61
CA GLU A 74 1.70 -13.50 0.66
C GLU A 74 1.15 -12.16 1.16
N ARG A 75 -0.07 -12.15 1.74
CA ARG A 75 -0.65 -10.95 2.37
C ARG A 75 0.16 -10.48 3.56
N GLU A 76 0.54 -11.38 4.47
CA GLU A 76 1.35 -11.04 5.64
C GLU A 76 2.70 -10.45 5.21
N ARG A 77 3.36 -11.08 4.23
CA ARG A 77 4.61 -10.59 3.65
C ARG A 77 4.43 -9.20 3.03
N SER A 78 3.37 -9.00 2.25
CA SER A 78 3.07 -7.69 1.64
C SER A 78 2.78 -6.62 2.70
N MET A 79 2.07 -6.97 3.78
CA MET A 79 1.80 -6.04 4.89
C MET A 79 3.08 -5.68 5.63
N LEU A 80 3.94 -6.65 5.90
CA LEU A 80 5.26 -6.43 6.50
C LEU A 80 6.14 -5.56 5.59
N GLU A 81 6.19 -5.84 4.29
CA GLU A 81 6.92 -5.01 3.33
C GLU A 81 6.38 -3.58 3.28
N GLN A 82 5.06 -3.39 3.30
CA GLN A 82 4.46 -2.05 3.38
C GLN A 82 4.79 -1.35 4.71
N ALA A 83 4.74 -2.07 5.84
CA ALA A 83 5.11 -1.53 7.14
C ALA A 83 6.60 -1.16 7.20
N LEU A 84 7.49 -1.96 6.59
CA LEU A 84 8.90 -1.65 6.44
C LEU A 84 9.13 -0.46 5.49
N ARG A 85 8.33 -0.30 4.44
CA ARG A 85 8.34 0.94 3.63
C ARG A 85 7.95 2.16 4.45
N ASN A 86 7.04 2.02 5.42
CA ASN A 86 6.72 3.09 6.36
C ASN A 86 7.88 3.39 7.33
N LEU A 87 8.77 2.43 7.64
CA LEU A 87 10.03 2.75 8.35
C LEU A 87 11.00 3.56 7.47
N ASN A 88 10.96 3.36 6.15
CA ASN A 88 11.63 4.22 5.17
C ASN A 88 10.91 5.56 4.96
N ASP A 89 9.82 5.84 5.68
CA ASP A 89 9.23 7.17 5.65
C ASP A 89 10.06 8.19 6.41
N ALA A 90 10.22 9.36 5.80
CA ALA A 90 10.85 10.49 6.46
C ALA A 90 9.93 10.97 7.58
N VAL A 91 10.38 10.79 8.82
CA VAL A 91 9.67 11.24 10.02
C VAL A 91 10.42 12.43 10.60
N TYR A 92 9.66 13.46 10.94
CA TYR A 92 10.17 14.62 11.66
C TYR A 92 9.14 15.13 12.68
N LEU A 93 9.62 15.72 13.77
CA LEU A 93 8.80 16.43 14.76
C LEU A 93 9.12 17.92 14.71
N VAL A 94 8.14 18.74 15.06
CA VAL A 94 8.31 20.19 15.18
C VAL A 94 7.93 20.69 16.58
N ASP A 95 8.57 21.77 17.03
CA ASP A 95 8.10 22.54 18.18
C ASP A 95 6.85 23.38 17.83
N ALA A 96 6.35 24.15 18.79
CA ALA A 96 5.16 24.97 18.56
C ALA A 96 5.40 26.17 17.65
N GLU A 97 6.66 26.52 17.45
CA GLU A 97 7.14 27.55 16.55
C GLU A 97 7.42 26.97 15.15
N GLY A 98 7.14 25.68 14.93
CA GLY A 98 7.26 25.00 13.64
C GLY A 98 8.68 24.57 13.26
N ARG A 99 9.63 24.57 14.20
CA ARG A 99 11.03 24.19 13.98
C ARG A 99 11.25 22.71 14.23
N LEU A 100 12.10 22.09 13.40
CA LEU A 100 12.38 20.67 13.48
C LEU A 100 13.11 20.32 14.79
N THR A 101 12.48 19.51 15.65
CA THR A 101 13.07 19.05 16.93
C THR A 101 13.65 17.64 16.83
N TYR A 102 13.15 16.85 15.88
CA TYR A 102 13.60 15.48 15.62
C TYR A 102 13.46 15.17 14.13
N VAL A 103 14.40 14.39 13.61
CA VAL A 103 14.35 13.80 12.27
C VAL A 103 14.91 12.38 12.34
N ASN A 104 14.32 11.43 11.60
CA ASN A 104 14.87 10.08 11.47
C ASN A 104 15.89 9.96 10.32
N GLU A 105 16.57 8.82 10.23
CA GLU A 105 17.56 8.58 9.17
C GLU A 105 16.94 8.62 7.76
N SER A 106 15.72 8.09 7.62
CA SER A 106 14.95 8.14 6.37
C SER A 106 14.67 9.59 5.91
N PHE A 107 14.46 10.53 6.85
CA PHE A 107 14.37 11.95 6.54
C PHE A 107 15.67 12.48 5.96
N CYS A 108 16.80 12.18 6.60
CA CYS A 108 18.11 12.63 6.15
C CYS A 108 18.40 12.12 4.73
N HIS A 109 18.13 10.84 4.47
CA HIS A 109 18.28 10.24 3.14
C HIS A 109 17.32 10.84 2.12
N THR A 110 16.06 11.09 2.49
CA THR A 110 15.04 11.61 1.56
C THR A 110 15.27 13.08 1.20
N TYR A 111 15.54 13.93 2.20
CA TYR A 111 15.63 15.38 2.02
C TYR A 111 17.06 15.87 1.80
N GLY A 112 18.06 15.02 2.01
CA GLY A 112 19.47 15.34 1.79
C GLY A 112 20.09 16.25 2.86
N TYR A 113 19.46 16.35 4.04
CA TYR A 113 20.00 17.07 5.19
C TYR A 113 20.68 16.08 6.14
N ARG A 114 21.72 16.53 6.84
CA ARG A 114 22.16 15.84 8.05
C ARG A 114 21.22 16.18 9.21
N ALA A 115 21.12 15.30 10.20
CA ALA A 115 20.25 15.51 11.35
C ALA A 115 20.59 16.81 12.09
N GLU A 116 21.87 17.10 12.26
CA GLU A 116 22.35 18.30 12.95
C GLU A 116 22.10 19.58 12.14
N GLU A 117 22.07 19.49 10.81
CA GLU A 117 21.74 20.62 9.93
C GLU A 117 20.24 20.90 9.90
N ALA A 118 19.42 19.85 10.00
CA ALA A 118 17.96 19.94 9.95
C ALA A 118 17.37 20.42 11.28
N GLN A 119 17.94 20.02 12.41
CA GLN A 119 17.43 20.40 13.73
C GLN A 119 17.46 21.92 13.94
N GLY A 120 16.35 22.46 14.46
CA GLY A 120 16.13 23.90 14.68
C GLY A 120 15.72 24.68 13.44
N GLN A 121 15.78 24.08 12.25
CA GLN A 121 15.35 24.74 11.02
C GLN A 121 13.82 24.80 10.92
N PRO A 122 13.27 25.84 10.27
CA PRO A 122 11.83 25.92 10.01
C PRO A 122 11.39 24.79 9.09
N SER A 123 10.31 24.08 9.46
CA SER A 123 9.75 23.01 8.61
C SER A 123 9.25 23.50 7.24
N GLU A 124 8.92 24.79 7.11
CA GLU A 124 8.51 25.45 5.87
C GLU A 124 9.57 25.35 4.75
N GLN A 125 10.86 25.24 5.10
CA GLN A 125 11.92 25.13 4.10
C GLN A 125 11.79 23.87 3.24
N LEU A 126 11.14 22.83 3.80
CA LEU A 126 10.93 21.54 3.16
C LEU A 126 9.85 21.59 2.08
N TRP A 127 9.16 22.71 1.94
CA TRP A 127 8.02 22.86 1.04
C TRP A 127 8.47 23.50 -0.26
N ALA A 128 7.97 22.97 -1.38
CA ALA A 128 8.15 23.61 -2.65
C ALA A 128 7.39 24.96 -2.64
N PRO A 129 7.94 26.02 -3.25
CA PRO A 129 7.21 27.27 -3.38
C PRO A 129 5.97 27.00 -4.25
N PRO A 130 4.81 27.58 -3.91
CA PRO A 130 3.59 27.42 -4.69
C PRO A 130 3.82 27.93 -6.12
N GLU A 131 3.31 27.22 -7.12
CA GLU A 131 3.28 27.76 -8.48
C GLU A 131 2.34 28.98 -8.53
N ALA A 132 2.55 29.88 -9.50
CA ALA A 132 1.75 31.08 -9.63
C ALA A 132 0.26 30.71 -9.81
N GLY A 133 -0.55 30.95 -8.76
CA GLY A 133 -1.98 30.62 -8.74
C GLY A 133 -2.36 29.46 -7.81
N GLU A 134 -1.42 28.74 -7.21
CA GLU A 134 -1.69 27.75 -6.17
C GLU A 134 -1.84 28.40 -4.79
N LEU A 135 -2.84 27.96 -4.02
CA LEU A 135 -2.98 28.33 -2.61
C LEU A 135 -1.71 27.91 -1.86
N VAL A 136 -1.07 28.86 -1.17
CA VAL A 136 0.02 28.56 -0.25
C VAL A 136 -0.52 27.52 0.75
N PRO A 137 0.08 26.31 0.86
CA PRO A 137 -0.36 25.38 1.88
C PRO A 137 -0.24 26.08 3.24
N LEU A 138 -1.31 26.05 4.03
CA LEU A 138 -1.31 26.62 5.38
C LEU A 138 -0.24 25.88 6.20
N VAL A 139 0.62 26.64 6.87
CA VAL A 139 1.68 26.04 7.69
C VAL A 139 1.02 25.19 8.78
N PRO A 140 1.47 23.95 9.03
CA PRO A 140 0.64 22.98 9.72
C PRO A 140 0.45 23.31 11.21
N HIS A 141 1.34 24.14 11.78
CA HIS A 141 1.22 24.67 13.14
C HIS A 141 0.10 25.72 13.30
N GLN A 142 -0.44 26.24 12.19
CA GLN A 142 -1.57 27.20 12.18
C GLN A 142 -2.91 26.51 11.99
N LEU A 143 -2.93 25.19 11.85
CA LEU A 143 -4.16 24.42 11.63
C LEU A 143 -4.70 23.90 12.97
N PRO A 144 -6.00 24.11 13.27
CA PRO A 144 -6.65 23.44 14.40
C PRO A 144 -6.59 21.92 14.20
N SER A 145 -6.37 21.18 15.28
CA SER A 145 -6.19 19.73 15.35
C SER A 145 -7.11 18.95 14.39
N GLY A 146 -6.60 18.68 13.19
CA GLY A 146 -7.36 18.12 12.09
C GLY A 146 -6.48 18.11 10.85
N GLY A 147 -5.72 17.02 10.67
CA GLY A 147 -4.79 16.88 9.55
C GLY A 147 -5.48 17.14 8.22
N GLN A 148 -4.94 18.07 7.43
CA GLN A 148 -5.45 18.32 6.09
C GLN A 148 -4.93 17.26 5.12
N GLN A 149 -5.85 16.71 4.31
CA GLN A 149 -5.51 15.96 3.11
C GLN A 149 -5.28 16.95 1.95
N GLY A 150 -4.04 17.02 1.48
CA GLY A 150 -3.64 17.71 0.26
C GLY A 150 -2.31 17.13 -0.22
N GLU A 151 -2.12 17.02 -1.53
CA GLU A 151 -0.83 16.64 -2.12
C GLU A 151 0.13 17.83 -2.01
N CYS A 152 0.84 17.94 -0.89
CA CYS A 152 1.90 18.94 -0.76
C CYS A 152 3.14 18.49 -1.54
N ARG A 153 3.76 19.41 -2.30
CA ARG A 153 5.05 19.18 -2.95
C ARG A 153 6.18 19.57 -2.01
N HIS A 154 7.16 18.68 -1.87
CA HIS A 154 8.29 18.86 -0.97
C HIS A 154 9.57 19.15 -1.74
N ARG A 155 10.49 19.91 -1.14
CA ARG A 155 11.78 20.30 -1.72
C ARG A 155 12.93 19.76 -0.86
N ARG A 156 13.92 19.17 -1.51
CA ARG A 156 15.17 18.69 -0.88
C ARG A 156 16.18 19.83 -0.72
N ARG A 157 17.28 19.57 0.02
CA ARG A 157 18.41 20.49 0.17
C ARG A 157 19.03 20.94 -1.16
N ASP A 158 19.06 20.05 -2.15
CA ASP A 158 19.59 20.34 -3.50
C ASP A 158 18.61 21.13 -4.39
N GLY A 159 17.42 21.45 -3.89
CA GLY A 159 16.37 22.15 -4.62
C GLY A 159 15.46 21.25 -5.45
N SER A 160 15.73 19.94 -5.55
CA SER A 160 14.84 19.01 -6.25
C SER A 160 13.50 18.88 -5.54
N VAL A 161 12.41 18.87 -6.33
CA VAL A 161 11.04 18.76 -5.83
C VAL A 161 10.55 17.33 -6.02
N PHE A 162 9.84 16.80 -5.03
CA PHE A 162 9.19 15.50 -5.13
C PHE A 162 7.79 15.56 -4.51
N ALA A 163 6.85 14.83 -5.13
CA ALA A 163 5.52 14.64 -4.57
C ALA A 163 5.62 13.58 -3.47
N ARG A 164 5.33 13.93 -2.21
CA ARG A 164 5.14 12.96 -1.15
C ARG A 164 3.83 13.25 -0.45
N ALA A 165 2.90 12.31 -0.56
CA ALA A 165 1.63 12.37 0.13
C ALA A 165 1.81 12.01 1.61
N ARG A 166 1.17 12.83 2.47
CA ARG A 166 0.89 12.63 3.90
C ARG A 166 2.05 12.87 4.88
N PRO A 167 2.28 14.14 5.27
CA PRO A 167 2.94 14.39 6.54
C PRO A 167 2.10 13.80 7.67
N LEU A 168 2.65 12.82 8.39
CA LEU A 168 2.05 12.30 9.62
C LEU A 168 2.31 13.33 10.72
N HIS A 169 1.41 14.30 10.84
CA HIS A 169 1.55 15.32 11.88
C HIS A 169 1.13 14.72 13.22
N VAL A 170 2.10 14.23 13.99
CA VAL A 170 1.88 13.97 15.42
C VAL A 170 1.95 15.32 16.10
N GLY A 171 0.82 16.02 16.13
CA GLY A 171 0.65 17.22 16.95
C GLY A 171 0.86 16.80 18.40
N CYS A 172 1.95 17.26 19.02
CA CYS A 172 2.10 17.18 20.46
C CYS A 172 0.99 18.05 21.06
N GLY A 173 -0.07 17.42 21.54
CA GLY A 173 -1.15 18.08 22.26
C GLY A 173 -0.55 18.89 23.40
N ARG A 174 -0.69 20.22 23.33
CA ARG A 174 -0.19 21.12 24.36
C ARG A 174 -1.20 21.19 25.52
N ARG A 175 -0.63 21.07 26.73
CA ARG A 175 -1.05 21.65 28.02
C ARG A 175 -2.25 21.03 28.74
N THR A 176 -1.96 20.43 29.88
CA THR A 176 -2.65 20.76 31.13
C THR A 176 -1.65 21.46 32.04
N GLY A 177 -1.82 22.76 32.23
CA GLY A 177 -1.35 23.44 33.42
C GLY A 177 -2.44 23.35 34.49
N ASP A 178 -2.05 23.11 35.73
CA ASP A 178 -2.10 24.09 36.84
C ASP A 178 -1.19 23.57 37.97
#